data_AF-A0AAV4DUQ9-F1
#
_entry.id   AF-A0AAV4DUQ9-F1
#
_cell.length_a   1.000
_cell.length_b   1.000
_cell.length_c   1.000
_cell.angle_alpha   90.00
_cell.angle_beta   90.00
_cell.angle_gamma   90.00
#
_symmetry.space_group_name_H-M   'P 1'
#
loop_
_entity.id
_entity.type
_entity.pdbx_description
1 polymer ?
#
loop_
_entity_poly.entity_id
_entity_poly.type
_entity_poly.pdbx_seq_one_letter_code
_entity_poly.pdbx_strand_id
1 'polypeptide(L)'
;MDLENTNLVRDFTSQATTGSALYFCCMSSGSAQTPISLPTRSPFILYRLGGQCQEVAGMSVSLETIHIDTEDSANNDLVSGASPDIDISDDNPTTIHLCYYT
;
A
#
# COMPACT_ATOMS: atom_id res chain seq x y z
N MET A 1 20.79 11.11 15.45
CA MET A 1 20.83 9.69 15.03
C MET A 1 20.42 9.73 13.59
N ASP A 2 21.43 9.61 12.75
CA ASP A 2 21.52 10.36 11.52
C ASP A 2 21.05 9.47 10.37
N LEU A 3 20.11 9.99 9.58
CA LEU A 3 19.55 9.34 8.40
C LEU A 3 20.49 9.52 7.18
N GLU A 4 21.78 9.23 7.35
CA GLU A 4 22.77 9.32 6.26
C GLU A 4 23.53 8.00 6.03
N ASN A 5 22.95 6.84 6.35
CA ASN A 5 23.63 5.59 6.01
C ASN A 5 22.70 4.41 5.70
N THR A 6 21.89 4.56 4.66
CA THR A 6 21.47 3.41 3.87
C THR A 6 21.65 3.74 2.40
N ASN A 7 22.27 2.82 1.65
CA ASN A 7 22.45 2.84 0.20
C ASN A 7 21.10 2.76 -0.57
N LEU A 8 20.07 3.49 -0.13
CA LEU A 8 18.74 3.53 -0.73
C LEU A 8 18.52 4.72 -1.66
N VAL A 9 19.44 5.70 -1.69
CA VAL A 9 19.38 6.76 -2.69
C VAL A 9 20.15 6.30 -3.93
N ARG A 10 19.54 5.41 -4.72
CA ARG A 10 19.99 5.19 -6.10
C ARG A 10 19.67 6.45 -6.90
N ASP A 11 20.73 7.23 -7.09
CA ASP A 11 21.00 8.21 -8.14
C ASP A 11 19.90 8.31 -9.22
N PHE A 12 19.06 9.34 -9.10
CA PHE A 12 18.00 9.67 -10.04
C PHE A 12 18.59 10.48 -11.21
N THR A 13 19.54 9.91 -11.93
CA THR A 13 20.12 10.51 -13.14
C THR A 13 19.45 9.96 -14.39
N SER A 14 18.48 10.75 -14.86
CA SER A 14 18.07 10.92 -16.26
C SER A 14 17.72 9.67 -17.08
N GLN A 15 16.54 9.11 -16.84
CA GLN A 15 15.60 8.79 -17.91
C GLN A 15 14.19 9.10 -17.39
N ALA A 16 13.48 10.00 -18.05
CA ALA A 16 12.05 10.16 -17.81
C ALA A 16 11.33 8.91 -18.34
N THR A 17 11.27 7.86 -17.52
CA THR A 17 10.21 6.85 -17.64
C THR A 17 8.96 7.49 -17.06
N THR A 18 8.04 7.89 -17.93
CA THR A 18 6.80 8.62 -17.63
C THR A 18 5.78 7.75 -16.87
N GLY A 19 6.07 7.36 -15.62
CA GLY A 19 5.17 6.57 -14.80
C GLY A 19 5.36 6.83 -13.30
N SER A 20 4.25 6.82 -12.55
CA SER A 20 4.25 6.93 -11.07
C SER A 20 4.48 5.55 -10.45
N ALA A 21 5.42 5.43 -9.52
CA ALA A 21 5.69 4.16 -8.83
C ALA A 21 5.36 4.28 -7.33
N LEU A 22 4.64 3.27 -6.80
CA LEU A 22 4.38 3.12 -5.37
C LEU A 22 5.23 1.98 -4.80
N TYR A 23 5.92 2.27 -3.70
CA TYR A 23 6.77 1.30 -2.99
C TYR A 23 6.20 1.01 -1.62
N PHE A 24 6.13 -0.27 -1.28
CA PHE A 24 5.52 -0.74 -0.04
C PHE A 24 6.51 -1.58 0.77
N CYS A 25 6.32 -1.56 2.09
CA CYS A 25 6.93 -2.53 3.00
C CYS A 25 5.80 -3.34 3.66
N CYS A 26 5.88 -4.65 3.55
CA CYS A 26 4.86 -5.56 4.07
C CYS A 26 5.47 -6.46 5.15
N MET A 27 4.79 -6.55 6.31
CA MET A 27 5.07 -7.60 7.29
C MET A 27 4.13 -8.77 7.00
N SER A 28 4.65 -9.86 6.42
CA SER A 28 3.86 -11.01 5.97
C SER A 28 3.87 -12.21 6.92
N SER A 29 4.64 -12.16 8.00
CA SER A 29 4.87 -13.30 8.89
C SER A 29 3.93 -13.36 10.11
N GLY A 30 2.77 -12.69 10.06
CA GLY A 30 1.80 -12.60 11.16
C GLY A 30 0.37 -12.91 10.71
N SER A 31 -0.52 -13.13 11.68
CA SER A 31 -1.96 -13.28 11.41
C SER A 31 -2.67 -11.94 11.56
N ALA A 32 -3.48 -11.58 10.55
CA ALA A 32 -4.34 -10.40 10.60
C ALA A 32 -5.35 -10.45 11.76
N GLN A 33 -5.65 -11.64 12.31
CA GLN A 33 -6.57 -11.83 13.44
C GLN A 33 -5.87 -11.77 14.81
N THR A 34 -4.56 -11.50 14.84
CA THR A 34 -3.84 -11.24 16.10
C THR A 34 -3.71 -9.73 16.27
N PRO A 35 -4.42 -9.10 17.24
CA PRO A 35 -4.40 -7.66 17.39
C PRO A 35 -2.99 -7.11 17.61
N ILE A 36 -2.63 -6.08 16.85
CA ILE A 36 -1.40 -5.32 17.06
C ILE A 36 -1.68 -4.03 17.83
N SER A 37 -0.67 -3.52 18.54
CA SER A 37 -0.74 -2.24 19.23
C SER A 37 -0.16 -1.14 18.34
N LEU A 38 -1.00 -0.18 17.95
CA LEU A 38 -0.62 1.02 17.22
C LEU A 38 -1.09 2.28 17.97
N PRO A 39 -0.62 3.48 17.62
CA PRO A 39 -1.17 4.71 18.17
C PRO A 39 -2.66 4.87 17.80
N THR A 40 -3.54 4.86 18.80
CA THR A 40 -5.01 4.89 18.63
C THR A 40 -5.64 6.25 18.96
N ARG A 41 -4.82 7.30 19.11
CA ARG A 41 -5.32 8.64 19.50
C ARG A 41 -6.08 9.36 18.39
N SER A 42 -5.90 8.94 17.15
CA SER A 42 -6.56 9.49 15.96
C SER A 42 -6.78 8.37 14.95
N PRO A 43 -7.81 8.48 14.09
CA PRO A 43 -8.00 7.55 12.99
C PRO A 43 -6.78 7.44 12.09
N PHE A 44 -6.58 6.27 11.50
CA PHE A 44 -5.50 6.02 10.55
C PHE A 44 -5.91 4.96 9.53
N ILE A 45 -5.08 4.81 8.50
CA ILE A 45 -5.29 3.84 7.42
C ILE A 45 -4.08 2.92 7.33
N LEU A 46 -4.33 1.64 7.10
CA LEU A 46 -3.33 0.67 6.64
C LEU A 46 -3.72 0.12 5.28
N TYR A 47 -2.74 -0.26 4.47
CA TYR A 47 -2.98 -1.04 3.25
C TYR A 47 -3.44 -2.45 3.62
N ARG A 48 -4.49 -2.95 2.94
CA ARG A 48 -4.94 -4.33 3.13
C ARG A 48 -3.96 -5.30 2.49
N LEU A 49 -3.72 -6.44 3.13
CA LEU A 49 -2.86 -7.49 2.60
C LEU A 49 -3.52 -8.85 2.87
N GLY A 50 -3.64 -9.68 1.84
CA GLY A 50 -4.14 -11.06 1.99
C GLY A 50 -5.65 -11.13 2.20
N GLY A 51 -6.41 -10.14 1.70
CA GLY A 51 -7.87 -10.12 1.72
C GLY A 51 -8.49 -9.77 3.08
N GLN A 52 -7.69 -9.45 4.10
CA GLN A 52 -8.16 -9.17 5.45
C GLN A 52 -7.50 -7.93 6.04
N CYS A 53 -8.25 -7.21 6.85
CA CYS A 53 -7.70 -6.12 7.65
C CYS A 53 -7.02 -6.67 8.91
N GLN A 54 -5.86 -6.13 9.22
CA GLN A 54 -5.15 -6.40 10.47
C GLN A 54 -5.97 -5.88 11.66
N GLU A 55 -6.24 -6.71 12.67
CA GLU A 55 -6.87 -6.25 13.90
C GLU A 55 -5.92 -5.31 14.65
N VAL A 56 -6.46 -4.20 15.15
CA VAL A 56 -5.72 -3.23 15.98
C VAL A 56 -6.42 -3.13 17.31
N ALA A 57 -5.65 -3.35 18.38
CA ALA A 57 -6.18 -3.32 19.74
C ALA A 57 -6.83 -1.97 20.05
N GLY A 58 -8.12 -1.99 20.40
CA GLY A 58 -8.87 -0.79 20.79
C GLY A 58 -9.40 0.07 19.66
N MET A 59 -9.37 -0.42 18.40
CA MET A 59 -9.94 0.28 17.24
C MET A 59 -11.00 -0.60 16.55
N SER A 60 -11.97 0.04 15.91
CA SER A 60 -12.84 -0.62 14.92
C SER A 60 -12.23 -0.45 13.53
N VAL A 61 -12.47 -1.40 12.63
CA VAL A 61 -11.95 -1.35 11.26
C VAL A 61 -13.08 -1.41 10.23
N SER A 62 -12.93 -0.64 9.17
CA SER A 62 -13.78 -0.64 7.98
C SER A 62 -12.92 -0.81 6.73
N LEU A 63 -13.45 -1.54 5.74
CA LEU A 63 -12.82 -1.67 4.44
C LEU A 63 -13.11 -0.42 3.61
N GLU A 64 -12.06 0.20 3.10
CA GLU A 64 -12.14 1.34 2.19
C GLU A 64 -11.41 1.01 0.88
N THR A 65 -11.73 1.74 -0.18
CA THR A 65 -11.02 1.63 -1.45
C THR A 65 -10.65 3.01 -1.97
N ILE A 66 -9.48 3.09 -2.61
CA ILE A 66 -9.12 4.23 -3.45
C ILE A 66 -9.02 3.76 -4.90
N HIS A 67 -9.46 4.62 -5.80
CA HIS A 67 -9.40 4.39 -7.24
C HIS A 67 -8.38 5.35 -7.82
N ILE A 68 -7.42 4.80 -8.55
CA ILE A 68 -6.37 5.53 -9.22
C ILE A 68 -6.63 5.39 -10.71
N ASP A 69 -6.92 6.51 -11.34
CA ASP A 69 -7.03 6.59 -12.79
C ASP A 69 -5.63 6.42 -13.39
N THR A 70 -5.49 5.45 -14.30
CA THR A 70 -4.22 5.13 -14.97
C THR A 70 -4.37 5.25 -16.48
N GLU A 71 -3.38 4.84 -17.27
CA GLU A 71 -3.45 4.98 -18.73
C GLU A 71 -4.48 4.02 -19.32
N ASP A 72 -5.49 4.56 -20.00
CA ASP A 72 -6.61 3.81 -20.59
C ASP A 72 -6.24 3.04 -21.88
N SER A 73 -5.01 3.22 -22.41
CA SER A 73 -4.61 2.64 -23.69
C SER A 73 -3.26 1.92 -23.62
N ALA A 74 -3.25 0.63 -23.98
CA ALA A 74 -2.06 -0.23 -23.85
C ALA A 74 -1.46 -0.15 -22.43
N ASN A 75 -2.31 -0.30 -21.42
CA ASN A 75 -1.94 -0.16 -20.02
C ASN A 75 -0.77 -1.09 -19.69
N ASN A 76 0.28 -0.52 -19.07
CA ASN A 76 1.46 -1.25 -18.60
C ASN A 76 1.56 -1.23 -17.07
N ASP A 77 0.42 -1.01 -16.38
CA ASP A 77 0.33 -1.11 -14.93
C ASP A 77 0.76 -2.51 -14.49
N LEU A 78 1.64 -2.53 -13.48
CA LEU A 78 2.21 -3.77 -13.00
C LEU A 78 2.37 -3.73 -11.49
N VAL A 79 2.03 -4.86 -10.87
CA VAL A 79 2.31 -5.14 -9.47
C VAL A 79 3.35 -6.24 -9.41
N SER A 80 4.38 -6.02 -8.60
CA SER A 80 5.46 -6.98 -8.43
C SER A 80 5.87 -7.11 -6.97
N GLY A 81 6.35 -8.30 -6.60
CA GLY A 81 6.78 -8.59 -5.23
C GLY A 81 5.63 -8.63 -4.22
N ALA A 82 5.99 -8.51 -2.94
CA ALA A 82 5.01 -8.41 -1.86
C ALA A 82 4.35 -7.03 -1.90
N SER A 83 3.08 -7.00 -2.23
CA SER A 83 2.27 -5.80 -2.44
C SER A 83 0.96 -5.91 -1.68
N PRO A 84 0.33 -4.78 -1.33
CA PRO A 84 -1.05 -4.75 -0.86
C PRO A 84 -2.02 -5.41 -1.83
N ASP A 85 -3.24 -5.62 -1.37
CA ASP A 85 -4.34 -6.02 -2.24
C ASP A 85 -4.65 -4.87 -3.22
N ILE A 86 -4.28 -5.08 -4.49
CA ILE A 86 -4.45 -4.14 -5.59
C ILE A 86 -5.13 -4.87 -6.74
N ASP A 87 -6.22 -4.32 -7.23
CA ASP A 87 -6.89 -4.78 -8.44
C ASP A 87 -6.48 -3.86 -9.60
N ILE A 88 -5.64 -4.38 -10.50
CA ILE A 88 -5.26 -3.69 -11.74
C ILE A 88 -6.31 -4.01 -12.81
N SER A 89 -6.71 -3.01 -13.58
CA SER A 89 -7.59 -3.19 -14.74
C SER A 89 -7.08 -2.33 -15.90
N ASP A 90 -7.20 -2.87 -17.12
CA ASP A 90 -6.87 -2.14 -18.34
C ASP A 90 -7.97 -1.16 -18.77
N ASP A 91 -9.21 -1.42 -18.33
CA ASP A 91 -10.41 -0.68 -18.75
C ASP A 91 -11.11 0.05 -17.57
N ASN A 92 -10.56 -0.05 -16.35
CA ASN A 92 -11.08 0.60 -15.16
C ASN A 92 -9.94 1.15 -14.29
N PRO A 93 -10.22 2.14 -13.43
CA PRO A 93 -9.24 2.62 -12.47
C PRO A 93 -8.66 1.50 -11.61
N THR A 94 -7.34 1.52 -11.41
CA THR A 94 -6.66 0.63 -10.47
C THR A 94 -7.20 0.87 -9.07
N THR A 95 -7.62 -0.21 -8.39
CA THR A 95 -8.22 -0.12 -7.06
C THR A 95 -7.24 -0.61 -6.00
N ILE A 96 -7.01 0.18 -4.95
CA ILE A 96 -6.22 -0.22 -3.79
C ILE A 96 -7.15 -0.39 -2.59
N HIS A 97 -7.08 -1.54 -1.94
CA HIS A 97 -7.88 -1.84 -0.76
C HIS A 97 -7.18 -1.37 0.52
N LEU A 98 -7.93 -0.69 1.37
CA LEU A 98 -7.46 -0.02 2.58
C LEU A 98 -8.28 -0.45 3.78
N CYS A 99 -7.67 -0.38 4.96
CA CYS A 99 -8.31 -0.62 6.24
C CYS A 99 -8.29 0.68 7.01
N TYR A 100 -9.46 1.27 7.22
CA TYR A 100 -9.63 2.51 7.97
C TYR A 100 -10.03 2.20 9.40
N TYR A 101 -9.25 2.73 10.35
CA TYR A 101 -9.37 2.45 11.78
C TYR A 101 -9.86 3.69 12.52
N THR A 102 -10.85 3.51 13.39
CA THR A 102 -11.42 4.55 14.27
C THR A 102 -11.61 4.08 15.69
#